data_AF-A0A937N0T1-F1
#
_entry.id   AF-A0A937N0T1-F1
#
_cell.length_a   1.000
_cell.length_b   1.000
_cell.length_c   1.000
_cell.angle_alpha   90.00
_cell.angle_beta   90.00
_cell.angle_gamma   90.00
#
_symmetry.space_group_name_H-M   'P 1'
#
loop_
_entity.id
_entity.type
_entity.pdbx_description
1 polymer ?
#
loop_
_entity_poly.entity_id
_entity_poly.type
_entity_poly.pdbx_seq_one_letter_code
_entity_poly.pdbx_strand_id
1 'polypeptide(L)'
;MVTAPPAIATLGLSAEEIDALRHQGFVCRDVRGRGRSYGKLRFRFNGKQRVKYLGADEAFVRQVEQELLALQATSQLNRMLACLTLEANRVLKSVKPRVESVLNDQGFVFHGRAVRKPRTNNM
;
A
#
# COMPACT_ATOMS: atom_id res chain seq x y z
N MET A 1 -3.38 -19.56 8.55
CA MET A 1 -4.55 -18.87 9.15
C MET A 1 -4.14 -17.45 9.46
N VAL A 2 -4.92 -16.45 9.03
CA VAL A 2 -4.69 -15.06 9.42
C VAL A 2 -5.28 -14.88 10.81
N THR A 3 -4.43 -14.67 11.81
CA THR A 3 -4.88 -14.42 13.18
C THR A 3 -5.24 -12.94 13.30
N ALA A 4 -6.49 -12.65 13.66
CA ALA A 4 -6.90 -11.30 13.98
C ALA A 4 -6.26 -10.84 15.30
N PRO A 5 -5.79 -9.59 15.38
CA PRO A 5 -5.49 -8.94 16.65
C PRO A 5 -6.71 -8.92 17.60
N PRO A 6 -6.50 -8.83 18.93
CA PRO A 6 -7.55 -9.04 19.92
C PRO A 6 -8.80 -8.18 19.78
N ALA A 7 -8.68 -6.85 19.64
CA ALA A 7 -9.83 -5.96 19.48
C ALA A 7 -10.51 -6.11 18.12
N ILE A 8 -9.77 -6.45 17.06
CA ILE A 8 -10.36 -6.79 15.76
C ILE A 8 -11.13 -8.13 15.82
N ALA A 9 -10.63 -9.10 16.59
CA ALA A 9 -11.25 -10.42 16.74
C ALA A 9 -12.65 -10.34 17.38
N THR A 10 -12.90 -9.36 18.26
CA THR A 10 -14.22 -9.16 18.90
C THR A 10 -15.30 -8.64 17.94
N LEU A 11 -14.92 -8.19 16.73
CA LEU A 11 -15.85 -7.60 15.75
C LEU A 11 -16.66 -8.64 14.95
N GLY A 12 -16.46 -9.93 15.22
CA GLY A 12 -17.16 -11.02 14.55
C GLY A 12 -16.96 -10.98 13.03
N LEU A 13 -15.70 -10.86 12.60
CA LEU A 13 -15.28 -10.89 11.21
C LEU A 13 -14.86 -12.31 10.83
N SER A 14 -15.18 -12.73 9.60
CA SER A 14 -14.64 -13.99 9.07
C SER A 14 -13.14 -13.88 8.81
N ALA A 15 -12.45 -15.02 8.69
CA ALA A 15 -11.02 -15.04 8.35
C ALA A 15 -10.72 -14.31 7.02
N GLU A 16 -11.63 -14.41 6.04
CA GLU A 16 -11.52 -13.76 4.74
C GLU A 16 -11.69 -12.23 4.86
N GLU A 17 -12.58 -11.78 5.75
CA GLU A 17 -12.73 -10.35 6.03
C GLU A 17 -11.51 -9.79 6.77
N ILE A 18 -10.93 -10.56 7.68
CA ILE A 18 -9.69 -10.19 8.38
C ILE A 18 -8.54 -10.09 7.37
N ASP A 19 -8.42 -11.01 6.43
CA ASP A 19 -7.41 -10.93 5.38
C ASP A 19 -7.63 -9.70 4.47
N ALA A 20 -8.89 -9.38 4.14
CA ALA A 20 -9.20 -8.14 3.42
C ALA A 20 -8.75 -6.88 4.18
N LEU A 21 -8.85 -6.86 5.51
CA LEU A 21 -8.40 -5.74 6.34
C LEU A 21 -6.88 -5.52 6.30
N ARG A 22 -6.08 -6.55 6.01
CA ARG A 22 -4.62 -6.40 5.83
C ARG A 22 -4.25 -5.53 4.64
N HIS A 23 -5.14 -5.47 3.65
CA HIS A 23 -4.89 -4.74 2.42
C HIS A 23 -5.59 -3.39 2.39
N GLN A 24 -6.76 -3.27 3.01
CA GLN A 24 -7.57 -2.06 2.92
C GLN A 24 -8.48 -1.87 4.12
N GLY A 25 -8.91 -0.63 4.32
CA GLY A 25 -9.86 -0.25 5.35
C GLY A 25 -9.26 0.74 6.32
N PHE A 26 -10.15 1.43 7.02
CA PHE A 26 -9.80 2.48 7.96
C PHE A 26 -10.88 2.64 9.02
N VAL A 27 -10.49 3.16 10.17
CA VAL A 27 -11.42 3.61 11.20
C VAL A 27 -11.79 5.05 10.90
N CYS A 28 -13.09 5.35 10.85
CA CYS A 28 -13.59 6.72 10.78
C CYS A 28 -14.41 7.04 12.03
N ARG A 29 -14.32 8.30 12.45
CA ARG A 29 -15.13 8.86 13.54
C ARG A 29 -16.27 9.67 12.93
N ASP A 30 -17.45 9.53 13.50
CA ASP A 30 -18.65 10.25 13.08
C ASP A 30 -19.29 10.90 14.32
N VAL A 31 -19.63 12.18 14.25
CA VAL A 31 -20.22 12.91 15.38
C VAL A 31 -21.73 12.88 15.23
N ARG A 32 -22.44 12.41 16.26
CA ARG A 32 -23.91 12.36 16.26
C ARG A 32 -24.49 13.15 17.43
N GLY A 33 -25.52 13.94 17.14
CA GLY A 33 -26.31 14.65 18.15
C GLY A 33 -25.48 15.62 19.00
N ARG A 34 -25.64 15.55 20.34
CA ARG A 34 -25.00 16.42 21.35
C ARG A 34 -23.47 16.21 21.51
N GLY A 35 -22.73 16.01 20.41
CA GLY A 35 -21.26 15.97 20.40
C GLY A 35 -20.60 14.62 20.71
N ARG A 36 -21.34 13.50 20.74
CA ARG A 36 -20.72 12.17 20.91
C ARG A 36 -20.11 11.69 19.60
N SER A 37 -18.83 11.31 19.65
CA SER A 37 -18.13 10.65 18.55
C SER A 37 -18.40 9.14 18.57
N TYR A 38 -18.58 8.54 17.40
CA TYR A 38 -18.74 7.11 17.22
C TYR A 38 -17.73 6.60 16.20
N GLY A 39 -17.00 5.54 16.56
CA GLY A 39 -16.09 4.86 15.66
C GLY A 39 -16.81 3.89 14.72
N LYS A 40 -16.35 3.84 13.48
CA LYS A 40 -16.79 2.88 12.46
C LYS A 40 -15.55 2.36 11.73
N LEU A 41 -15.41 1.04 11.64
CA LEU A 41 -14.45 0.40 10.75
C LEU A 41 -15.08 0.24 9.37
N ARG A 42 -14.47 0.83 8.34
CA ARG A 42 -14.88 0.73 6.94
C ARG A 42 -13.85 -0.05 6.15
N PHE A 43 -14.29 -1.03 5.37
CA PHE A 43 -13.42 -1.82 4.50
C PHE A 43 -14.20 -2.31 3.29
N ARG A 44 -13.50 -2.83 2.27
CA ARG A 44 -14.15 -3.46 1.12
C ARG A 44 -13.95 -4.97 1.18
N PHE A 45 -14.99 -5.71 0.84
CA PHE A 45 -14.98 -7.16 0.78
C PHE A 45 -15.95 -7.59 -0.32
N ASN A 46 -15.52 -8.51 -1.19
CA ASN A 46 -16.31 -8.99 -2.35
C ASN A 46 -16.95 -7.86 -3.17
N GLY A 47 -16.15 -6.83 -3.50
CA GLY A 47 -16.59 -5.68 -4.30
C GLY A 47 -17.52 -4.68 -3.59
N LYS A 48 -17.92 -4.94 -2.34
CA LYS A 48 -18.85 -4.09 -1.57
C LYS A 48 -18.15 -3.40 -0.41
N GLN A 49 -18.62 -2.22 -0.03
CA GLN A 49 -18.19 -1.57 1.20
C GLN A 49 -18.93 -2.20 2.39
N ARG A 50 -18.18 -2.66 3.38
CA ARG A 50 -18.69 -3.12 4.67
C ARG A 50 -18.35 -2.11 5.76
N VAL A 51 -19.23 -2.01 6.75
CA VAL A 51 -19.07 -1.14 7.91
C VAL A 51 -19.32 -1.95 9.17
N LYS A 52 -18.38 -1.89 10.11
CA LYS A 52 -18.56 -2.40 11.49
C LYS A 52 -18.58 -1.22 12.44
N TYR A 53 -19.63 -1.12 13.24
CA TYR A 53 -19.75 -0.07 14.26
C TYR A 53 -18.90 -0.46 15.47
N LEU A 54 -18.06 0.48 15.92
CA LEU A 54 -17.18 0.29 17.09
C LEU A 54 -17.77 0.92 18.36
N GLY A 55 -18.85 1.69 18.23
CA GLY A 55 -19.47 2.40 19.36
C GLY A 55 -18.79 3.74 19.67
N ALA A 56 -19.05 4.27 20.86
CA ALA A 56 -18.56 5.57 21.34
C ALA A 56 -17.38 5.46 22.32
N ASP A 57 -16.93 4.25 22.65
CA ASP A 57 -15.76 4.04 23.49
C ASP A 57 -14.50 4.42 22.72
N GLU A 58 -13.95 5.60 23.01
CA GLU A 58 -12.74 6.08 22.36
C GLU A 58 -11.52 5.19 22.60
N ALA A 59 -11.42 4.54 23.77
CA ALA A 59 -10.29 3.67 24.06
C ALA A 59 -10.32 2.45 23.13
N PHE A 60 -11.48 1.82 23.00
CA PHE A 60 -11.69 0.72 22.07
C PHE A 60 -11.45 1.13 20.61
N VAL A 61 -11.97 2.29 20.19
CA VAL A 61 -11.75 2.79 18.82
C VAL A 61 -10.27 3.00 18.51
N ARG A 62 -9.51 3.59 19.44
CA ARG A 62 -8.06 3.76 19.29
C ARG A 62 -7.33 2.43 19.27
N GLN A 63 -7.75 1.46 20.08
CA GLN A 63 -7.16 0.12 20.07
C GLN A 63 -7.36 -0.58 18.72
N VAL A 64 -8.57 -0.56 18.18
CA VAL A 64 -8.86 -1.11 16.84
C VAL A 64 -8.05 -0.40 15.76
N GLU A 65 -7.86 0.92 15.87
CA GLU A 65 -7.04 1.70 14.94
C GLU A 65 -5.56 1.28 14.99
N GLN A 66 -4.97 1.12 16.18
CA GLN A 66 -3.60 0.65 16.36
C GLN A 66 -3.39 -0.78 15.83
N GLU A 67 -4.32 -1.69 16.15
CA GLU A 67 -4.27 -3.06 15.67
C GLU A 67 -4.42 -3.13 14.15
N LEU A 68 -5.27 -2.28 13.56
CA LEU A 68 -5.44 -2.19 12.11
C LEU A 68 -4.16 -1.68 11.44
N LEU A 69 -3.50 -0.68 12.00
CA LEU A 69 -2.22 -0.18 11.50
C LEU A 69 -1.15 -1.27 11.52
N ALA A 70 -1.03 -2.02 12.62
CA ALA A 70 -0.10 -3.14 12.73
C ALA A 70 -0.42 -4.22 11.68
N LEU A 71 -1.69 -4.58 11.53
CA LEU A 71 -2.16 -5.57 10.55
C LEU A 71 -1.85 -5.15 9.10
N GLN A 72 -1.88 -3.85 8.82
CA GLN A 72 -1.67 -3.28 7.49
C GLN A 72 -0.21 -2.90 7.19
N ALA A 73 0.69 -2.89 8.18
CA ALA A 73 2.03 -2.34 8.08
C ALA A 73 2.82 -2.88 6.86
N THR A 74 2.91 -4.19 6.70
CA THR A 74 3.60 -4.82 5.55
C THR A 74 2.98 -4.42 4.21
N SER A 75 1.65 -4.38 4.13
CA SER A 75 0.92 -3.99 2.92
C SER A 75 1.10 -2.51 2.59
N GLN A 76 1.29 -1.65 3.60
CA GLN A 76 1.60 -0.23 3.40
C GLN A 76 3.04 -0.05 2.90
N LEU A 77 4.01 -0.75 3.51
CA LEU A 77 5.40 -0.74 3.06
C LEU A 77 5.54 -1.20 1.61
N ASN A 78 4.88 -2.29 1.23
CA ASN A 78 4.90 -2.80 -0.15
C ASN A 78 4.28 -1.80 -1.13
N ARG A 79 3.18 -1.14 -0.76
CA ARG A 79 2.58 -0.08 -1.59
C ARG A 79 3.51 1.11 -1.75
N MET A 80 4.15 1.56 -0.67
CA MET A 80 5.12 2.64 -0.72
C MET A 80 6.31 2.28 -1.61
N LEU A 81 6.85 1.07 -1.48
CA LEU A 81 7.93 0.57 -2.33
C LEU A 81 7.51 0.53 -3.81
N ALA A 82 6.29 0.09 -4.11
CA ALA A 82 5.76 0.08 -5.47
C ALA A 82 5.65 1.51 -6.04
N CYS A 83 5.14 2.47 -5.26
CA CYS A 83 5.07 3.87 -5.65
C CYS A 83 6.45 4.45 -5.96
N LEU A 84 7.42 4.26 -5.06
CA LEU A 84 8.80 4.72 -5.26
C LEU A 84 9.46 4.08 -6.48
N THR A 85 9.18 2.79 -6.72
CA THR A 85 9.69 2.09 -7.91
C THR A 85 9.11 2.68 -9.20
N LEU A 86 7.82 3.01 -9.21
CA LEU A 86 7.18 3.66 -10.36
C LEU A 86 7.78 5.04 -10.62
N GLU A 87 8.00 5.83 -9.57
CA GLU A 87 8.62 7.14 -9.66
C GLU A 87 10.06 7.06 -10.20
N ALA A 88 10.88 6.18 -9.63
CA ALA A 88 12.24 5.94 -10.11
C ALA A 88 12.28 5.53 -11.58
N ASN A 89 11.36 4.66 -12.01
CA ASN A 89 11.25 4.25 -13.41
C ASN A 89 10.80 5.41 -14.33
N ARG A 90 9.93 6.32 -13.86
CA ARG A 90 9.54 7.53 -14.62
C ARG A 90 10.74 8.45 -14.82
N VAL A 91 11.50 8.72 -13.75
CA VAL A 91 12.72 9.54 -13.81
C VAL A 91 13.72 8.90 -14.78
N LEU A 92 14.01 7.60 -14.62
CA LEU A 92 14.91 6.89 -15.51
C LEU A 92 14.47 6.99 -16.98
N LYS A 93 13.17 6.77 -17.27
CA LYS A 93 12.63 6.88 -18.62
C LYS A 93 12.80 8.29 -19.21
N SER A 94 12.69 9.33 -18.38
CA SER A 94 12.85 10.72 -18.84
C SER A 94 14.31 11.12 -19.12
N VAL A 95 15.25 10.57 -18.34
CA VAL A 95 16.69 10.92 -18.44
C VAL A 95 17.42 10.06 -19.46
N LYS A 96 17.06 8.78 -19.59
CA LYS A 96 17.76 7.80 -20.41
C LYS A 96 18.02 8.26 -21.86
N PRO A 97 17.04 8.84 -22.59
CA PRO A 97 17.29 9.30 -23.97
C PRO A 97 18.36 10.39 -24.09
N ARG A 98 18.47 11.28 -23.09
CA ARG A 98 19.47 12.36 -23.09
C ARG A 98 20.89 11.81 -22.94
N VAL A 99 21.05 10.82 -22.06
CA VAL A 99 22.33 10.15 -21.82
C VAL A 99 22.68 9.19 -22.96
N GLU A 100 21.68 8.55 -23.56
CA GLU A 100 21.85 7.61 -24.67
C GLU A 100 22.52 8.27 -25.88
N SER A 101 22.19 9.53 -26.19
CA SER A 101 22.90 10.29 -27.23
C SER A 101 24.40 10.36 -26.96
N VAL A 102 24.80 10.78 -25.76
CA VAL A 102 26.22 10.92 -25.37
C VAL A 102 26.95 9.58 -25.33
N LEU A 103 26.26 8.52 -24.89
CA LEU A 103 26.84 7.17 -24.85
C LEU A 103 27.06 6.61 -26.26
N ASN A 104 26.10 6.80 -27.16
CA ASN A 104 26.19 6.35 -28.53
C ASN A 104 27.38 7.02 -29.26
N ASP A 105 27.62 8.31 -29.02
CA ASP A 105 28.78 9.04 -29.55
C ASP A 105 30.12 8.43 -29.09
N GLN A 106 30.13 7.77 -27.94
CA GLN A 106 31.29 7.06 -27.38
C GLN A 106 31.29 5.55 -27.73
N GLY A 107 30.33 5.09 -28.53
CA GLY A 107 30.19 3.69 -28.94
C GLY A 107 29.63 2.78 -27.84
N PHE A 108 28.93 3.31 -26.84
CA PHE A 108 28.26 2.55 -25.79
C PHE A 108 26.74 2.59 -25.97
N VAL A 109 26.06 1.54 -25.50
CA VAL A 109 24.60 1.42 -25.52
C VAL A 109 24.07 0.96 -24.16
N PHE A 110 22.81 1.28 -23.88
CA PHE A 110 22.14 0.72 -22.71
C PHE A 110 21.68 -0.72 -22.94
N HIS A 111 22.02 -1.62 -22.01
CA HIS A 111 21.44 -2.96 -21.90
C HIS A 111 20.67 -3.09 -20.57
N GLY A 112 19.36 -2.95 -20.64
CA GLY A 112 18.52 -2.79 -19.44
C GLY A 112 18.89 -1.51 -18.68
N ARG A 113 19.47 -1.69 -17.49
CA ARG A 113 20.00 -0.61 -16.63
C ARG A 113 21.53 -0.46 -16.70
N ALA A 114 22.24 -1.35 -17.40
CA ALA A 114 23.68 -1.29 -17.56
C ALA A 114 24.07 -0.54 -18.83
N VAL A 115 25.27 0.04 -18.85
CA VAL A 115 25.91 0.58 -20.06
C VAL A 115 26.93 -0.45 -20.54
N ARG A 116 26.92 -0.78 -21.84
CA ARG A 116 27.83 -1.77 -22.43
C ARG A 116 28.29 -1.32 -23.81
N LYS A 117 29.49 -1.72 -24.20
CA LYS A 117 29.91 -1.62 -25.60
C LYS A 117 29.27 -2.79 -26.38
N PRO A 118 28.57 -2.54 -27.49
CA PRO A 118 28.06 -3.62 -28.32
C PRO A 118 29.26 -4.40 -28.89
N ARG A 119 29.10 -5.73 -29.03
CA ARG A 119 30.10 -6.55 -29.70
C ARG A 119 29.98 -6.31 -31.20
N THR A 120 30.97 -5.69 -31.81
CA THR A 120 31.11 -5.69 -33.27
C THR A 120 31.41 -7.11 -33.70
N ASN A 121 30.44 -7.77 -34.32
CA ASN A 121 30.69 -9.02 -35.00
C ASN A 121 31.33 -8.66 -36.35
N ASN A 122 32.67 -8.56 -36.38
CA ASN A 122 33.39 -8.47 -37.66
C ASN A 122 33.21 -9.80 -38.38
N MET A 123 32.36 -9.82 -39.41
CA MET A 123 32.43 -10.78 -40.51
C MET A 123 33.39 -10.26 -41.57
#